data_AF-A0A817W9B0-F1
#
_entry.id   AF-A0A817W9B0-F1
#
_cell.length_a   1.000
_cell.length_b   1.000
_cell.length_c   1.000
_cell.angle_alpha   90.00
_cell.angle_beta   90.00
_cell.angle_gamma   90.00
#
_symmetry.space_group_name_H-M   'P 1'
#
loop_
_entity.id
_entity.type
_entity.pdbx_description
1 polymer ?
#
loop_
_entity_poly.entity_id
_entity_poly.type
_entity_poly.pdbx_seq_one_letter_code
_entity_poly.pdbx_strand_id
1 'polypeptide(L)' 'MSSSKIIDIIKPIDYDENPERYKSISVVIVSDTHKNHEVINIPDGDIFLHCGDFTNKGDWRSLTNDQIPQSIIDFNQ' A
#
# COMPACT_ATOMS: atom_id res chain seq x y z
N MET A 1 20.03 5.30 28.15
CA MET A 1 20.56 4.19 27.33
C MET A 1 19.37 3.34 26.92
N SER A 2 18.90 3.48 25.68
CA SER A 2 17.73 2.75 25.18
C SER A 2 18.15 1.32 24.85
N SER A 3 17.55 0.32 25.50
CA SER A 3 17.74 -1.07 25.11
C SER A 3 16.99 -1.31 23.79
N SER A 4 17.72 -1.66 22.74
CA SER A 4 17.08 -2.18 21.53
C SER A 4 16.42 -3.51 21.88
N LYS A 5 15.08 -3.54 21.88
CA LYS A 5 14.35 -4.81 21.82
C LYS A 5 14.63 -5.41 20.44
N ILE A 6 15.36 -6.52 20.41
CA ILE A 6 15.34 -7.40 19.25
C ILE A 6 13.91 -7.93 19.17
N ILE A 7 13.18 -7.49 18.15
CA ILE A 7 11.92 -8.12 17.77
C ILE A 7 12.35 -9.49 17.26
N ASP A 8 11.95 -10.55 17.97
CA ASP A 8 12.18 -11.92 17.51
C ASP A 8 11.80 -12.00 16.04
N ILE A 9 12.73 -12.44 15.19
CA ILE A 9 12.39 -12.76 13.80
C ILE A 9 11.47 -13.96 13.89
N ILE A 10 10.17 -13.70 13.96
CA ILE A 10 9.14 -14.73 13.90
C ILE A 10 9.30 -15.34 12.52
N LYS A 11 9.90 -16.54 12.48
CA LYS A 11 9.88 -17.34 11.25
C LYS A 11 8.40 -17.49 10.87
N PRO A 12 8.04 -17.28 9.60
CA PRO A 12 6.70 -17.57 9.11
C PRO A 12 6.23 -18.92 9.64
N ILE A 13 4.95 -19.01 10.02
CA ILE A 13 4.33 -20.20 10.63
C ILE A 13 4.53 -21.48 9.79
N ASP A 14 4.89 -21.33 8.51
CA ASP A 14 5.18 -22.40 7.57
C ASP A 14 6.50 -22.12 6.83
N TYR A 15 7.63 -22.23 7.52
CA TYR A 15 8.95 -22.07 6.90
C TYR A 15 9.42 -23.45 6.39
N ASP A 16 9.14 -23.77 5.12
CA ASP A 16 9.71 -24.95 4.43
C ASP A 16 11.17 -24.63 4.06
N GLU A 17 12.09 -25.49 4.48
CA GLU A 17 13.53 -25.31 4.24
C GLU A 17 13.92 -25.50 2.77
N ASN A 18 12.98 -25.91 1.91
CA ASN A 18 13.17 -25.97 0.47
C ASN A 18 12.74 -24.65 -0.22
N PRO A 19 13.68 -23.73 -0.52
CA PRO A 19 13.37 -22.41 -1.09
C PRO A 19 12.72 -22.47 -2.49
N GLU A 20 12.84 -23.60 -3.19
CA GLU A 20 12.27 -23.82 -4.53
C GLU A 20 10.74 -24.05 -4.50
N ARG A 21 10.16 -24.36 -3.33
CA ARG A 21 8.71 -24.63 -3.19
C ARG A 21 7.86 -23.38 -3.00
N TYR A 22 8.47 -22.29 -2.56
CA TYR A 22 7.76 -21.02 -2.44
C TYR A 22 7.84 -20.27 -3.74
N LYS A 23 6.73 -20.24 -4.47
CA LYS A 23 6.54 -19.22 -5.48
C LYS A 23 6.63 -17.87 -4.76
N SER A 24 7.70 -17.12 -5.04
CA SER A 24 7.86 -15.78 -4.50
C SER A 24 6.74 -14.90 -5.03
N ILE A 25 6.08 -14.16 -4.14
CA ILE A 25 5.10 -13.14 -4.50
C ILE A 25 5.83 -11.82 -4.55
N SER A 26 5.77 -11.16 -5.70
CA SER A 26 6.28 -9.82 -5.89
C SER A 26 5.23 -8.79 -5.49
N VAL A 27 5.61 -7.88 -4.59
CA VAL A 27 4.74 -6.79 -4.14
C VAL A 27 5.33 -5.46 -4.57
N VAL A 28 4.58 -4.71 -5.37
CA VAL A 28 4.93 -3.37 -5.84
C VAL A 28 4.28 -2.35 -4.91
N ILE A 29 5.10 -1.60 -4.19
CA ILE A 29 4.66 -0.67 -3.14
C ILE A 29 4.92 0.77 -3.61
N VAL A 30 3.86 1.59 -3.60
CA VAL A 30 3.89 3.00 -4.00
C VAL A 30 3.15 3.84 -2.95
N SER A 31 3.50 5.11 -2.80
CA SER A 31 2.81 6.03 -1.90
C SER A 31 2.95 7.48 -2.39
N ASP A 32 2.12 8.38 -1.86
CA ASP A 32 2.31 9.84 -1.94
C ASP A 32 2.46 10.37 -3.39
N THR A 33 1.72 9.77 -4.31
CA THR A 33 1.82 10.11 -5.73
C THR A 33 1.22 11.48 -6.05
N HIS A 34 0.34 12.02 -5.19
CA HIS A 34 -0.26 13.34 -5.34
C HIS A 34 -0.73 13.61 -6.78
N LYS A 35 -1.57 12.69 -7.30
CA LYS A 35 -2.09 12.69 -8.68
C LYS A 35 -1.07 12.48 -9.81
N ASN A 36 0.23 12.38 -9.55
CA ASN A 36 1.26 12.19 -10.58
C ASN A 36 1.48 10.70 -10.90
N HIS A 37 0.41 9.94 -11.14
CA HIS A 37 0.53 8.49 -11.42
C HIS A 37 1.09 8.22 -12.81
N GLU A 38 0.81 9.11 -13.75
CA GLU A 38 1.18 9.03 -15.15
C GLU A 38 2.67 9.22 -15.42
N VAL A 39 3.43 9.77 -14.46
CA VAL A 39 4.88 9.98 -14.59
C VAL A 39 5.69 8.88 -13.89
N ILE A 40 5.03 7.93 -13.23
CA ILE A 40 5.67 6.85 -12.48
C ILE A 40 5.62 5.59 -13.34
N ASN A 41 6.80 5.03 -13.64
CA ASN A 41 6.89 3.74 -14.29
C ASN A 41 6.75 2.62 -13.25
N ILE A 42 5.58 2.00 -13.21
CA ILE A 42 5.27 0.90 -12.28
C ILE A 42 5.85 -0.41 -12.84
N PRO A 43 6.72 -1.12 -12.10
CA PRO A 43 7.22 -2.42 -12.55
C PRO A 43 6.13 -3.49 -12.45
N ASP A 44 6.31 -4.58 -13.20
CA ASP A 44 5.43 -5.76 -13.09
C ASP A 44 5.55 -6.39 -11.68
N GLY A 45 4.42 -6.83 -11.14
CA GLY A 45 4.38 -7.62 -9.93
C GLY A 45 3.02 -8.27 -9.67
N ASP A 46 2.98 -9.19 -8.71
CA ASP A 46 1.79 -9.99 -8.39
C ASP A 46 0.75 -9.19 -7.59
N ILE A 47 1.21 -8.27 -6.73
CA ILE A 47 0.37 -7.44 -5.87
C ILE A 47 0.82 -5.99 -5.97
N PHE A 48 -0.10 -5.08 -6.27
CA PHE A 48 0.14 -3.64 -6.19
C PHE A 48 -0.47 -3.07 -4.90
N LEU A 49 0.33 -2.34 -4.12
CA LEU A 49 -0.07 -1.71 -2.87
C LEU A 49 0.23 -0.21 -2.91
N HIS A 50 -0.81 0.62 -2.86
CA HIS A 50 -0.68 2.08 -2.73
C HIS A 50 -0.96 2.52 -1.29
N CYS A 51 0.02 3.07 -0.58
CA CYS A 51 -0.04 3.29 0.87
C CYS A 51 -0.76 4.57 1.34
N GLY A 52 -1.23 5.41 0.41
CA GLY A 52 -2.00 6.62 0.73
C GLY A 52 -1.61 7.80 -0.16
N ASP A 53 -2.26 8.95 0.02
CA ASP A 53 -1.93 10.22 -0.65
C ASP A 53 -1.82 10.16 -2.18
N PHE A 54 -2.69 9.36 -2.80
CA PHE A 54 -2.84 9.36 -4.26
C PHE A 54 -3.52 10.63 -4.80
N THR A 55 -4.05 11.49 -3.92
CA THR A 55 -4.61 12.82 -4.21
C THR A 55 -3.68 13.94 -3.72
N ASN A 56 -3.85 15.16 -4.26
CA ASN A 56 -3.00 16.33 -3.92
C ASN A 56 -3.16 16.86 -2.49
N LYS A 57 -4.32 16.61 -1.89
CA LYS A 57 -4.63 16.95 -0.51
C LYS A 57 -5.35 15.72 0.04
N GLY A 58 -5.05 15.33 1.28
CA GLY A 58 -5.80 14.31 2.04
C GLY A 58 -7.22 14.77 2.40
N ASP A 59 -7.83 15.56 1.53
CA ASP A 59 -9.11 16.20 1.72
C ASP A 59 -9.98 15.96 0.48
N TRP A 60 -11.00 15.13 0.69
CA TRP A 60 -12.06 14.86 -0.28
C TRP A 60 -12.78 16.15 -0.72
N ARG A 61 -12.73 17.24 0.05
CA ARG A 61 -13.36 18.54 -0.29
C ARG A 61 -12.74 19.21 -1.52
N SER A 62 -11.57 18.76 -1.97
CA SER A 62 -11.00 19.21 -3.25
C SER A 62 -11.61 18.51 -4.47
N LEU A 63 -12.44 17.48 -4.25
CA LEU A 63 -13.32 16.92 -5.27
C LEU A 63 -14.61 17.73 -5.22
N THR A 64 -15.03 18.26 -6.37
CA THR A 64 -16.35 18.90 -6.45
C THR A 64 -17.44 17.88 -6.10
N ASN A 65 -18.55 18.30 -5.48
CA ASN A 65 -19.59 17.40 -4.94
C ASN A 65 -20.10 16.37 -5.96
N ASP A 66 -19.97 16.63 -7.25
CA ASP A 66 -20.40 15.73 -8.33
C ASP A 66 -19.39 14.61 -8.64
N GLN A 67 -18.21 14.61 -8.00
CA GLN A 67 -17.11 13.68 -8.28
C GLN A 67 -16.88 12.64 -7.18
N ILE A 68 -17.61 12.71 -6.06
CA ILE A 68 -17.50 11.74 -4.97
C ILE A 68 -18.73 10.84 -5.01
N PRO A 69 -18.57 9.53 -5.23
CA PRO A 69 -19.67 8.59 -5.09
C PRO A 69 -20.31 8.72 -3.70
N GLN A 70 -21.64 8.85 -3.65
CA GLN A 70 -22.40 9.00 -2.41
C GLN A 70 -22.08 7.89 -1.39
N SER A 71 -21.78 6.68 -1.87
CA SER A 71 -21.35 5.54 -1.05
C SER A 71 -20.08 5.79 -0.22
N ILE A 72 -19.14 6.63 -0.69
CA ILE A 72 -17.94 6.99 0.06
C ILE A 72 -18.25 8.03 1.15
N ILE A 73 -19.21 8.93 0.89
CA ILE A 73 -19.69 9.90 1.87
C ILE A 73 -20.40 9.17 3.01
N ASP A 74 -21.29 8.22 2.66
CA ASP A 74 -22.08 7.46 3.62
C ASP A 74 -21.23 6.52 4.49
N PHE A 75 -20.08 6.05 3.97
CA PHE A 75 -19.17 5.17 4.71
C PHE A 75 -18.39 5.88 5.84
N ASN A 76 -18.20 7.20 5.74
CA ASN A 76 -17.40 7.97 6.69
C ASN A 76 -18.25 8.79 7.69
N GLN A 77 -19.57 8.62 7.69
CA GLN A 77 -20.48 9.09 8.75
C GLN A 77 -20.63 8.00 9.82
#